data_AF-A0A2S7D741-F1
#
_entry.id   AF-A0A2S7D741-F1
#
_cell.length_a   1.000
_cell.length_b   1.000
_cell.length_c   1.000
_cell.angle_alpha   90.00
_cell.angle_beta   90.00
_cell.angle_gamma   90.00
#
_symmetry.space_group_name_H-M   'P 1'
#
loop_
_entity.id
_entity.type
_entity.pdbx_description
1 polymer ?
#
loop_
_entity_poly.entity_id
_entity_poly.type
_entity_poly.pdbx_seq_one_letter_code
_entity_poly.pdbx_strand_id
1 'polypeptide(L)'
;MLPLERKSVEPLAAHVDPLRTRARHQALHHFVAKSDWSDAAVLERVRQYVSSHMDLKGEVYWIVDDTGFRKKGKHSVGVTRQYCGEIGKQDNCQVAVSVSLATPAASVPMAFGLYLPEAWAADAA
;
A
#
# COMPACT_ATOMS: atom_id res chain seq x y z
N MET A 1 -10.69 6.60 13.50
CA MET A 1 -9.75 5.45 13.36
C MET A 1 -9.82 4.59 14.62
N LEU A 2 -9.52 3.28 14.54
CA LEU A 2 -9.46 2.40 15.72
C LEU A 2 -8.41 2.90 16.74
N PRO A 3 -8.72 2.90 18.05
CA PRO A 3 -7.83 3.44 19.09
C PRO A 3 -6.74 2.42 19.48
N LEU A 4 -5.95 1.98 18.50
CA LEU A 4 -4.87 1.01 18.70
C LEU A 4 -3.51 1.68 18.49
N GLU A 5 -2.60 1.48 19.45
CA GLU A 5 -1.22 1.97 19.39
C GLU A 5 -0.43 1.27 18.27
N ARG A 6 -0.60 -0.06 18.11
CA ARG A 6 -0.05 -0.84 17.00
C ARG A 6 -1.17 -1.48 16.18
N LYS A 7 -1.06 -1.39 14.86
CA LYS A 7 -2.02 -1.95 13.90
C LYS A 7 -1.47 -3.17 13.15
N SER A 8 -0.72 -4.03 13.85
CA SER A 8 -0.37 -5.35 13.31
C SER A 8 -1.57 -6.30 13.39
N VAL A 9 -1.47 -7.47 12.76
CA VAL A 9 -2.56 -8.46 12.68
C VAL A 9 -3.08 -8.86 14.07
N GLU A 10 -2.17 -9.11 15.04
CA GLU A 10 -2.55 -9.57 16.38
C GLU A 10 -3.33 -8.52 17.20
N PRO A 11 -2.87 -7.26 17.38
CA PRO A 11 -3.67 -6.23 18.04
C PRO A 11 -5.00 -5.95 17.35
N LEU A 12 -5.05 -5.98 16.01
CA LEU A 12 -6.31 -5.83 15.27
C LEU A 12 -7.25 -6.99 15.56
N ALA A 13 -6.76 -8.22 15.53
CA ALA A 13 -7.54 -9.41 15.86
C ALA A 13 -8.11 -9.35 17.28
N ALA A 14 -7.26 -8.99 18.26
CA ALA A 14 -7.64 -8.87 19.66
C ALA A 14 -8.67 -7.76 19.88
N HIS A 15 -8.58 -6.66 19.13
CA HIS A 15 -9.55 -5.57 19.22
C HIS A 15 -10.89 -5.92 18.59
N VAL A 16 -10.89 -6.63 17.46
CA VAL A 16 -12.11 -7.01 16.73
C VAL A 16 -12.93 -8.05 17.49
N ASP A 17 -12.28 -9.06 18.09
CA ASP A 17 -12.96 -10.12 18.82
C ASP A 17 -12.04 -10.70 19.91
N PRO A 18 -12.00 -10.08 21.11
CA PRO A 18 -11.07 -10.46 22.18
C PRO A 18 -11.22 -11.91 22.65
N LEU A 19 -12.42 -12.48 22.54
CA LEU A 19 -12.72 -13.85 22.95
C LEU A 19 -12.29 -14.89 21.90
N ARG A 20 -12.04 -14.45 20.66
CA ARG A 20 -11.63 -15.30 19.54
C ARG A 20 -10.40 -14.76 18.82
N THR A 21 -9.51 -14.08 19.53
CA THR A 21 -8.30 -13.44 18.99
C THR A 21 -7.52 -14.36 18.06
N ARG A 22 -7.23 -15.60 18.48
CA ARG A 22 -6.48 -16.56 17.66
C ARG A 22 -7.17 -16.86 16.33
N ALA A 23 -8.50 -17.05 16.34
CA ALA A 23 -9.26 -17.30 15.12
C ALA A 23 -9.28 -16.06 14.22
N ARG A 24 -9.44 -14.86 14.79
CA ARG A 24 -9.37 -13.60 14.03
C ARG A 24 -7.99 -13.31 13.47
N HIS A 25 -6.93 -13.62 14.20
CA HIS A 25 -5.57 -13.50 13.72
C HIS A 25 -5.38 -14.34 12.46
N GLN A 26 -5.78 -15.62 12.52
CA GLN A 26 -5.68 -16.51 11.35
C GLN A 26 -6.52 -16.01 10.18
N ALA A 27 -7.75 -15.57 10.43
CA ALA A 27 -8.63 -15.04 9.39
C ALA A 27 -8.05 -13.77 8.72
N LEU A 28 -7.56 -12.82 9.52
CA LEU A 28 -6.95 -11.58 9.02
C LEU A 28 -5.64 -11.86 8.27
N HIS A 29 -4.80 -12.75 8.78
CA HIS A 29 -3.57 -13.15 8.10
C HIS A 29 -3.89 -13.82 6.76
N HIS A 30 -4.86 -14.74 6.73
CA HIS A 30 -5.29 -15.38 5.49
C HIS A 30 -5.85 -14.35 4.50
N PHE A 31 -6.69 -13.43 4.98
CA PHE A 31 -7.25 -12.35 4.16
C PHE A 31 -6.13 -11.53 3.48
N VAL A 32 -5.16 -11.02 4.26
CA VAL A 32 -4.10 -10.16 3.72
C VAL A 32 -3.09 -10.91 2.86
N ALA A 33 -2.73 -12.15 3.21
CA ALA A 33 -1.60 -12.85 2.60
C ALA A 33 -1.96 -13.91 1.55
N LYS A 34 -3.20 -14.43 1.56
CA LYS A 34 -3.56 -15.64 0.80
C LYS A 34 -4.89 -15.57 0.06
N SER A 35 -5.86 -14.78 0.52
CA SER A 35 -7.15 -14.71 -0.17
C SER A 35 -7.03 -13.98 -1.50
N ASP A 36 -7.85 -14.39 -2.48
CA ASP A 36 -7.83 -13.88 -3.85
C ASP A 36 -8.60 -12.55 -4.00
N TRP A 37 -8.33 -11.58 -3.14
CA TRP A 37 -8.89 -10.23 -3.31
C TRP A 37 -8.17 -9.49 -4.42
N SER A 38 -8.93 -8.76 -5.24
CA SER A 38 -8.38 -7.88 -6.26
C SER A 38 -7.95 -6.56 -5.62
N ASP A 39 -6.66 -6.26 -5.69
CA ASP A 39 -6.10 -4.98 -5.28
C ASP A 39 -6.69 -3.82 -6.07
N ALA A 40 -6.89 -4.01 -7.38
CA ALA A 40 -7.58 -3.05 -8.24
C ALA A 40 -9.01 -2.75 -7.76
N ALA A 41 -9.78 -3.78 -7.38
CA ALA A 41 -11.14 -3.59 -6.86
C ALA A 41 -11.17 -2.89 -5.49
N VAL A 42 -10.17 -3.15 -4.63
CA VAL A 42 -10.04 -2.42 -3.36
C VAL A 42 -9.68 -0.96 -3.60
N LEU A 43 -8.71 -0.68 -4.48
CA LEU A 43 -8.35 0.68 -4.85
C LEU A 43 -9.53 1.42 -5.47
N GLU A 44 -10.28 0.77 -6.36
CA GLU A 44 -11.52 1.27 -6.95
C GLU A 44 -12.51 1.73 -5.87
N ARG A 45 -12.74 0.88 -4.87
CA ARG A 45 -13.68 1.18 -3.80
C ARG A 45 -13.23 2.37 -2.96
N VAL A 46 -11.93 2.46 -2.68
CA VAL A 46 -11.32 3.57 -1.94
C VAL A 46 -11.41 4.87 -2.75
N ARG A 47 -11.04 4.87 -4.03
CA ARG A 47 -11.13 6.08 -4.87
C ARG A 47 -12.55 6.61 -4.96
N GLN A 48 -13.54 5.73 -5.13
CA GLN A 48 -14.94 6.15 -5.20
C GLN A 48 -15.39 6.79 -3.89
N TYR A 49 -15.02 6.17 -2.76
CA TYR A 49 -15.37 6.69 -1.45
C TYR A 49 -14.70 8.03 -1.17
N VAL A 50 -13.39 8.15 -1.36
CA VAL A 50 -12.69 9.40 -1.04
C VAL A 50 -13.11 10.51 -2.00
N SER A 51 -13.19 10.22 -3.31
CA SER A 51 -13.58 11.21 -4.32
C SER A 51 -14.99 11.78 -4.09
N SER A 52 -15.92 10.99 -3.53
CA SER A 52 -17.27 11.50 -3.19
C SER A 52 -17.26 12.49 -2.02
N HIS A 53 -16.17 12.57 -1.27
CA HIS A 53 -15.97 13.49 -0.15
C HIS A 53 -14.96 14.61 -0.48
N MET A 54 -14.47 14.67 -1.73
CA MET A 54 -13.54 15.70 -2.20
C MET A 54 -14.30 16.80 -2.95
N ASP A 55 -13.86 18.05 -2.79
CA ASP A 55 -14.31 19.14 -3.67
C ASP A 55 -13.55 19.09 -5.00
N LEU A 56 -14.10 18.34 -5.96
CA LEU A 56 -13.55 18.20 -7.30
C LEU A 56 -13.98 19.31 -8.27
N LYS A 57 -14.77 20.29 -7.82
CA LYS A 57 -15.17 21.44 -8.63
C LYS A 57 -14.19 22.61 -8.49
N GLY A 58 -13.43 22.63 -7.39
CA GLY A 58 -12.37 23.60 -7.14
C GLY A 58 -11.04 23.22 -7.79
N GLU A 59 -9.94 23.60 -7.13
CA GLU A 59 -8.59 23.28 -7.59
C GLU A 59 -8.28 21.79 -7.45
N VAL A 60 -7.80 21.20 -8.54
CA VAL A 60 -7.46 19.78 -8.62
C VAL A 60 -6.06 19.63 -9.20
N TYR A 61 -5.28 18.75 -8.58
CA TYR A 61 -3.89 18.50 -8.89
C TYR A 61 -3.70 17.01 -9.20
N TRP A 62 -2.88 16.73 -10.21
CA TRP A 62 -2.37 15.38 -10.47
C TRP A 62 -0.94 15.30 -9.98
N ILE A 63 -0.69 14.35 -9.08
CA ILE A 63 0.62 14.14 -8.47
C ILE A 63 1.13 12.79 -8.94
N VAL A 64 2.34 12.79 -9.51
CA VAL A 64 3.10 11.57 -9.77
C VAL A 64 4.24 11.54 -8.77
N ASP A 65 4.32 10.46 -7.99
CA ASP A 65 5.31 10.31 -6.94
C ASP A 65 5.77 8.86 -6.82
N ASP A 66 7.05 8.68 -6.54
CA ASP A 66 7.63 7.38 -6.22
C ASP A 66 7.85 7.23 -4.71
N THR A 67 7.39 6.10 -4.16
CA THR A 67 7.54 5.77 -2.75
C THR A 67 8.39 4.51 -2.61
N GLY A 68 9.55 4.67 -1.96
CA GLY A 68 10.44 3.56 -1.63
C GLY A 68 10.02 2.85 -0.32
N PHE A 69 9.95 1.53 -0.34
CA PHE A 69 9.72 0.67 0.82
C PHE A 69 10.97 -0.12 1.14
N ARG A 70 11.58 0.12 2.29
CA ARG A 70 12.77 -0.64 2.71
C ARG A 70 12.47 -2.13 2.82
N LYS A 71 13.41 -2.95 2.37
CA LYS A 71 13.32 -4.41 2.46
C LYS A 71 14.64 -5.03 2.88
N LYS A 72 14.54 -6.21 3.48
CA LYS A 72 15.69 -7.09 3.76
C LYS A 72 15.55 -8.34 2.91
N GLY A 73 16.66 -8.80 2.34
CA GLY A 73 16.69 -9.97 1.45
C GLY A 73 16.26 -9.66 0.01
N LYS A 74 16.01 -10.73 -0.75
CA LYS A 74 15.86 -10.71 -2.22
C LYS A 74 14.53 -11.30 -2.74
N HIS A 75 13.58 -11.60 -1.85
CA HIS A 75 12.38 -12.36 -2.19
C HIS A 75 11.13 -11.49 -2.45
N SER A 76 11.23 -10.17 -2.28
CA SER A 76 10.14 -9.26 -2.63
C SER A 76 10.28 -8.79 -4.07
N VAL A 77 9.21 -8.90 -4.86
CA VAL A 77 9.21 -8.53 -6.29
C VAL A 77 9.73 -7.11 -6.50
N GLY A 78 10.69 -6.92 -7.40
CA GLY A 78 11.26 -5.60 -7.69
C GLY A 78 12.20 -5.06 -6.61
N VAL A 79 12.57 -5.86 -5.60
CA VAL A 79 13.54 -5.43 -4.57
C VAL A 79 14.96 -5.43 -5.15
N THR A 80 15.65 -4.31 -5.04
CA THR A 80 17.08 -4.21 -5.35
C THR A 80 17.71 -3.06 -4.59
N ARG A 81 19.03 -2.90 -4.71
CA ARG A 81 19.74 -1.73 -4.23
C ARG A 81 19.50 -0.56 -5.20
N GLN A 82 18.55 0.30 -4.86
CA GLN A 82 18.13 1.47 -5.64
C GLN A 82 17.84 2.65 -4.71
N TYR A 83 17.56 3.83 -5.26
CA TYR A 83 17.23 4.99 -4.43
C TYR A 83 15.93 4.74 -3.66
N CYS A 84 15.95 4.94 -2.34
CA CYS A 84 14.82 4.76 -1.46
C CYS A 84 14.44 6.11 -0.85
N GLY A 85 13.34 6.70 -1.33
CA GLY A 85 12.85 8.01 -0.87
C GLY A 85 12.69 8.11 0.64
N GLU A 86 12.20 7.05 1.30
CA GLU A 86 12.01 6.98 2.76
C GLU A 86 13.27 7.33 3.58
N ILE A 87 14.46 6.99 3.06
CA ILE A 87 15.75 7.18 3.75
C ILE A 87 16.70 8.14 3.03
N GLY A 88 16.28 8.71 1.90
CA GLY A 88 17.06 9.69 1.14
C GLY A 88 18.38 9.16 0.56
N LYS A 89 18.51 7.85 0.34
CA LYS A 89 19.75 7.23 -0.17
C LYS A 89 19.48 5.92 -0.90
N GLN A 90 20.51 5.39 -1.56
CA GLN A 90 20.47 4.03 -2.10
C GLN A 90 20.56 2.97 -1.00
N ASP A 91 19.58 2.07 -0.96
CA ASP A 91 19.54 0.90 -0.07
C ASP A 91 18.68 -0.17 -0.75
N ASN A 92 18.57 -1.35 -0.13
CA ASN A 92 17.70 -2.41 -0.61
C ASN A 92 16.22 -2.04 -0.36
N CYS A 93 15.47 -1.74 -1.42
CA CYS A 93 14.07 -1.35 -1.35
C CYS A 93 13.28 -1.80 -2.58
N GLN A 94 11.96 -1.83 -2.44
CA GLN A 94 11.01 -1.81 -3.55
C GLN A 94 10.56 -0.37 -3.76
N VAL A 95 10.19 0.00 -4.99
CA VAL A 95 9.65 1.34 -5.28
C VAL A 95 8.28 1.15 -5.92
N ALA A 96 7.25 1.82 -5.39
CA ALA A 96 5.98 1.97 -6.08
C ALA A 96 5.88 3.37 -6.67
N VAL A 97 5.46 3.47 -7.92
CA VAL A 97 5.13 4.75 -8.56
C VAL A 97 3.62 4.87 -8.52
N SER A 98 3.13 6.01 -8.06
CA SER A 98 1.70 6.28 -7.94
C SER A 98 1.29 7.53 -8.69
N VAL A 99 0.05 7.54 -9.16
CA VAL A 99 -0.63 8.74 -9.65
C VAL A 99 -1.77 9.01 -8.69
N SER A 100 -1.76 10.17 -8.05
CA SER A 100 -2.78 10.59 -7.09
C SER A 100 -3.53 11.82 -7.59
N LEU A 101 -4.83 11.84 -7.34
CA LEU A 101 -5.64 13.04 -7.46
C LEU A 101 -5.61 13.77 -6.12
N ALA A 102 -5.39 15.07 -6.13
CA ALA A 102 -5.37 15.88 -4.93
C ALA A 102 -6.18 17.17 -5.10
N THR A 103 -6.73 17.63 -3.99
CA THR A 103 -7.27 18.98 -3.77
C THR A 103 -6.51 19.60 -2.61
N PRO A 104 -6.68 20.89 -2.29
CA PRO A 104 -6.05 21.50 -1.12
C PRO A 104 -6.36 20.80 0.21
N ALA A 105 -7.46 20.04 0.29
CA ALA A 105 -7.93 19.41 1.53
C ALA A 105 -7.69 17.88 1.60
N ALA A 106 -7.43 17.21 0.48
CA ALA A 106 -7.35 15.75 0.44
C ALA A 106 -6.57 15.23 -0.77
N SER A 107 -6.10 13.98 -0.68
CA SER A 107 -5.56 13.25 -1.82
C SER A 107 -5.99 11.78 -1.80
N VAL A 108 -6.05 11.18 -2.99
CA VAL A 108 -6.34 9.75 -3.15
C VAL A 108 -5.54 9.17 -4.32
N PRO A 109 -4.87 8.01 -4.14
CA PRO A 109 -4.21 7.33 -5.24
C PRO A 109 -5.25 6.83 -6.25
N MET A 110 -5.03 7.14 -7.51
CA MET A 110 -5.85 6.70 -8.64
C MET A 110 -5.27 5.46 -9.31
N ALA A 111 -3.95 5.33 -9.32
CA ALA A 111 -3.23 4.16 -9.78
C ALA A 111 -1.89 4.05 -9.05
N PHE A 112 -1.38 2.83 -8.90
CA PHE A 112 -0.02 2.60 -8.50
C PHE A 112 0.51 1.33 -9.17
N GLY A 113 1.84 1.28 -9.34
CA GLY A 113 2.53 0.10 -9.86
C GLY A 113 3.90 -0.03 -9.22
N LEU A 114 4.40 -1.26 -9.11
CA LEU A 114 5.78 -1.48 -8.73
C LEU A 114 6.70 -1.09 -9.88
N TYR A 115 7.68 -0.25 -9.60
CA TYR A 115 8.82 -0.10 -10.50
C TYR A 115 9.62 -1.40 -10.45
N LEU A 116 9.74 -2.06 -11.60
CA LEU A 116 10.54 -3.27 -11.76
C LEU A 116 11.89 -2.87 -12.36
N PRO A 117 12.99 -2.95 -11.58
CA PRO A 117 14.33 -2.79 -12.12
C PRO A 117 14.58 -3.82 -13.23
N GLU A 118 15.46 -3.49 -14.18
CA GLU A 118 15.74 -4.33 -15.36
C GLU A 118 16.01 -5.80 -15.00
N ALA A 119 16.80 -6.06 -13.97
CA ALA A 119 17.10 -7.42 -13.50
C ALA A 119 15.87 -8.23 -13.06
N TRP A 120 14.81 -7.56 -12.59
CA TRP A 120 13.53 -8.19 -12.26
C TRP A 120 12.60 -8.25 -13.47
N ALA A 121 12.58 -7.22 -14.30
CA ALA A 121 11.73 -7.17 -15.49
C ALA A 121 12.14 -8.20 -16.56
N ALA A 122 13.44 -8.55 -16.60
CA ALA A 122 14.00 -9.58 -17.47
C ALA A 122 14.09 -10.96 -16.81
N ASP A 123 13.64 -11.12 -15.56
CA ASP A 123 13.67 -12.42 -14.88
C ASP A 123 12.67 -13.38 -15.54
N ALA A 124 13.10 -14.60 -15.78
CA ALA A 124 12.24 -15.63 -16.35
C ALA A 124 11.31 -16.17 -15.25
N ALA A 125 10.02 -16.29 -15.58
CA ALA A 125 8.99 -16.80 -14.65
C ALA A 125 9.22 -18.27 -14.26
#